data_AF-A0A3D6A3L4-F1
#
_entry.id   AF-A0A3D6A3L4-F1
#
_cell.length_a   1.000
_cell.length_b   1.000
_cell.length_c   1.000
_cell.angle_alpha   90.00
_cell.angle_beta   90.00
_cell.angle_gamma   90.00
#
_symmetry.space_group_name_H-M   'P 1'
#
loop_
_entity.id
_entity.type
_entity.pdbx_description
1 polymer ?
#
loop_
_entity_poly.entity_id
_entity_poly.type
_entity_poly.pdbx_seq_one_letter_code
_entity_poly.pdbx_strand_id
1 'polypeptide(L)'
;MDLKFMEFLEQKSPFFHSSIHGIRHWKTVERNGLYLSKFTGADRSVISYFAYLHDCMRQNDHIDPDHGLRGAKFAQEHRSIIDLDDDQFEKLYFACENHTEGESTACETINTCLDADRLDIGRVGFIVDSFYLSS
;
A
#
# COMPACT_ATOMS: atom_id res chain seq x y z
N MET A 1 6.95 -10.48 2.74
CA MET A 1 6.81 -10.17 4.18
C MET A 1 6.94 -11.43 5.06
N ASP A 2 7.48 -11.34 6.28
CA ASP A 2 7.66 -12.51 7.16
C ASP A 2 6.40 -12.92 7.93
N LEU A 3 6.39 -14.14 8.49
CA LEU A 3 5.24 -14.71 9.19
C LEU A 3 4.81 -13.91 10.43
N LYS A 4 5.76 -13.34 11.18
CA LYS A 4 5.43 -12.61 12.42
C LYS A 4 4.71 -11.31 12.11
N PHE A 5 5.15 -10.61 11.06
CA PHE A 5 4.48 -9.41 10.59
C PHE A 5 3.08 -9.74 10.06
N MET A 6 2.92 -10.86 9.34
CA MET A 6 1.61 -11.31 8.87
C MET A 6 0.64 -11.62 10.01
N GLU A 7 1.08 -12.40 11.00
CA GLU A 7 0.29 -12.71 12.20
C GLU A 7 -0.08 -11.44 12.98
N PHE A 8 0.85 -10.48 13.06
CA PHE A 8 0.58 -9.18 13.69
C PHE A 8 -0.54 -8.42 12.96
N LEU A 9 -0.48 -8.33 11.63
CA LEU A 9 -1.53 -7.68 10.85
C LEU A 9 -2.87 -8.42 10.93
N GLU A 10 -2.87 -9.74 10.96
CA GLU A 10 -4.09 -10.54 11.14
C GLU A 10 -4.80 -10.22 12.46
N GLN A 11 -4.02 -9.99 13.53
CA GLN A 11 -4.57 -9.63 14.84
C GLN A 11 -5.03 -8.18 14.95
N LYS A 12 -4.41 -7.26 14.20
CA LYS A 12 -4.60 -5.81 14.37
C LYS A 12 -5.47 -5.16 13.30
N SER A 13 -5.42 -5.69 12.08
CA SER A 13 -6.19 -5.15 10.97
C SER A 13 -7.63 -5.67 11.01
N PRO A 14 -8.63 -4.80 11.07
CA PRO A 14 -10.03 -5.21 10.92
C PRO A 14 -10.35 -5.80 9.53
N PHE A 15 -9.49 -5.56 8.53
CA PHE A 15 -9.74 -5.89 7.13
C PHE A 15 -8.90 -7.03 6.59
N PHE A 16 -8.08 -7.68 7.42
CA PHE A 16 -7.20 -8.76 6.98
C PHE A 16 -7.92 -9.85 6.17
N HIS A 17 -9.13 -10.22 6.58
CA HIS A 17 -9.94 -11.24 5.91
C HIS A 17 -10.99 -10.69 4.93
N SER A 18 -11.00 -9.37 4.64
CA SER A 18 -11.91 -8.83 3.62
C SER A 18 -11.68 -9.53 2.28
N SER A 19 -12.78 -9.91 1.64
CA SER A 19 -12.73 -10.52 0.30
C SER A 19 -12.37 -9.52 -0.81
N ILE A 20 -12.42 -8.22 -0.52
CA ILE A 20 -12.19 -7.13 -1.48
C ILE A 20 -10.90 -6.36 -1.15
N HIS A 21 -10.74 -5.92 0.10
CA HIS A 21 -9.62 -5.08 0.55
C HIS A 21 -8.71 -5.78 1.58
N GLY A 22 -8.77 -7.10 1.68
CA GLY A 22 -7.96 -7.87 2.62
C GLY A 22 -6.70 -8.46 2.00
N ILE A 23 -6.15 -9.48 2.65
CA ILE A 23 -4.83 -10.03 2.37
C ILE A 23 -4.58 -10.42 0.91
N ARG A 24 -5.62 -10.83 0.17
CA ARG A 24 -5.50 -11.17 -1.25
C ARG A 24 -5.16 -9.95 -2.10
N HIS A 25 -5.79 -8.82 -1.82
CA HIS A 25 -5.53 -7.54 -2.47
C HIS A 25 -4.11 -7.08 -2.14
N TRP A 26 -3.73 -7.04 -0.86
CA TRP A 26 -2.40 -6.60 -0.41
C TRP A 26 -1.26 -7.38 -1.06
N LYS A 27 -1.38 -8.71 -1.14
CA LYS A 27 -0.40 -9.56 -1.85
C LYS A 27 -0.33 -9.27 -3.34
N THR A 28 -1.45 -8.88 -3.95
CA THR A 28 -1.49 -8.51 -5.36
C THR A 28 -0.80 -7.17 -5.59
N VAL A 29 -1.01 -6.19 -4.70
CA VAL A 29 -0.29 -4.91 -4.71
C VAL A 29 1.21 -5.13 -4.56
N GLU A 30 1.67 -5.95 -3.60
CA GLU A 30 3.10 -6.27 -3.43
C GLU A 30 3.68 -6.88 -4.72
N ARG A 31 2.97 -7.84 -5.32
CA ARG A 31 3.39 -8.47 -6.57
C ARG A 31 3.51 -7.46 -7.71
N ASN A 32 2.53 -6.57 -7.86
CA ASN A 32 2.52 -5.54 -8.91
C ASN A 32 3.69 -4.57 -8.71
N GLY A 33 3.86 -4.03 -7.51
CA GLY A 33 4.92 -3.08 -7.20
C GLY A 33 6.31 -3.69 -7.34
N LEU A 34 6.52 -4.93 -6.88
CA LEU A 34 7.79 -5.63 -7.07
C LEU A 34 8.09 -5.90 -8.55
N TYR A 35 7.07 -6.09 -9.39
CA TYR A 35 7.26 -6.18 -10.83
C TYR A 35 7.66 -4.83 -11.43
N LEU A 36 6.92 -3.76 -11.12
CA LEU A 36 7.21 -2.40 -11.59
C LEU A 36 8.59 -1.90 -11.15
N SER A 37 9.02 -2.20 -9.93
CA SER A 37 10.33 -1.81 -9.38
C SER A 37 11.53 -2.23 -10.24
N LYS A 38 11.37 -3.26 -11.09
CA LYS A 38 12.40 -3.70 -12.03
C LYS A 38 12.67 -2.71 -13.16
N PHE A 39 11.72 -1.81 -13.42
CA PHE A 39 11.76 -0.83 -14.50
C PHE A 39 11.90 0.59 -13.95
N THR A 40 11.32 0.87 -12.78
CA THR A 40 11.30 2.22 -12.17
C THR A 40 12.50 2.48 -11.26
N GLY A 41 13.17 1.43 -10.77
CA GLY A 41 14.21 1.55 -9.75
C GLY A 41 13.68 1.87 -8.35
N ALA A 42 12.36 1.76 -8.14
CA ALA A 42 11.71 2.01 -6.87
C ALA A 42 12.21 1.08 -5.73
N ASP A 43 12.17 1.61 -4.51
CA ASP A 43 12.58 0.87 -3.32
C ASP A 43 11.60 -0.27 -3.00
N ARG A 44 12.11 -1.49 -3.12
CA ARG A 44 11.35 -2.72 -2.93
C ARG A 44 10.87 -2.92 -1.49
N SER A 45 11.62 -2.42 -0.51
CA SER A 45 11.23 -2.53 0.91
C SER A 45 10.04 -1.64 1.20
N VAL A 46 10.07 -0.39 0.73
CA VAL A 46 8.94 0.55 0.87
C VAL A 46 7.69 0.01 0.18
N ILE A 47 7.82 -0.49 -1.06
CA ILE A 47 6.70 -1.12 -1.80
C ILE A 47 6.07 -2.25 -1.00
N SER A 48 6.92 -3.11 -0.42
CA SER A 48 6.43 -4.28 0.32
C SER A 48 5.66 -3.84 1.55
N TYR A 49 6.17 -2.89 2.35
CA TYR A 49 5.43 -2.37 3.50
C TYR A 49 4.14 -1.64 3.10
N PHE A 50 4.18 -0.80 2.05
CA PHE A 50 3.01 -0.09 1.55
C PHE A 50 1.87 -1.05 1.20
N ALA A 51 2.20 -2.12 0.48
CA ALA A 51 1.22 -3.09 0.02
C ALA A 51 0.38 -3.70 1.16
N TYR A 52 0.97 -3.90 2.35
CA TYR A 52 0.28 -4.48 3.49
C TYR A 52 -0.30 -3.43 4.47
N LEU A 53 0.04 -2.15 4.34
CA LEU A 53 -0.35 -1.11 5.31
C LEU A 53 -1.35 -0.08 4.77
N HIS A 54 -1.37 0.19 3.46
CA HIS A 54 -2.23 1.25 2.87
C HIS A 54 -3.73 1.05 3.17
N ASP A 55 -4.18 -0.21 3.20
CA ASP A 55 -5.57 -0.61 3.43
C ASP A 55 -5.78 -1.31 4.79
N CYS A 56 -4.76 -1.45 5.63
CA CYS A 56 -4.85 -2.30 6.82
C CYS A 56 -5.79 -1.73 7.90
N MET A 57 -6.10 -0.43 7.85
CA MET A 57 -6.99 0.23 8.80
C MET A 57 -8.27 0.77 8.16
N ARG A 58 -8.76 0.11 7.10
CA ARG A 58 -10.13 0.35 6.61
C ARG A 58 -11.17 0.08 7.71
N GLN A 59 -12.29 0.77 7.61
CA GLN A 59 -13.47 0.60 8.46
C GLN A 59 -14.67 0.06 7.68
N ASN A 60 -14.65 0.16 6.35
CA ASN A 60 -15.66 -0.39 5.46
C ASN A 60 -15.06 -0.73 4.06
N ASP A 61 -15.73 -1.59 3.29
CA ASP A 61 -15.37 -1.95 1.90
C ASP A 61 -15.88 -0.93 0.85
N HIS A 62 -16.46 0.19 1.28
CA HIS A 62 -17.01 1.24 0.43
C HIS A 62 -16.13 2.50 0.49
N ILE A 63 -16.77 3.67 0.59
CA ILE A 63 -16.10 4.97 0.74
C ILE A 63 -15.56 5.08 2.15
N ASP A 64 -14.24 5.20 2.25
CA ASP A 64 -13.53 5.32 3.51
C ASP A 64 -12.35 6.30 3.34
N PRO A 65 -12.58 7.61 3.26
CA PRO A 65 -11.57 8.55 2.75
C PRO A 65 -10.26 8.55 3.56
N ASP A 66 -10.33 8.33 4.87
CA ASP A 66 -9.16 8.44 5.76
C ASP A 66 -8.42 7.10 5.96
N HIS A 67 -8.74 6.04 5.23
CA HIS A 67 -8.10 4.72 5.44
C HIS A 67 -6.59 4.75 5.24
N GLY A 68 -6.11 5.45 4.22
CA GLY A 68 -4.69 5.63 3.95
C GLY A 68 -3.96 6.30 5.11
N LEU A 69 -4.51 7.42 5.62
CA LEU A 69 -3.97 8.11 6.80
C LEU A 69 -3.98 7.23 8.05
N ARG A 70 -5.04 6.43 8.26
CA ARG A 70 -5.07 5.48 9.39
C ARG A 70 -4.03 4.38 9.23
N GLY A 71 -3.78 3.88 8.02
CA GLY A 71 -2.69 2.95 7.72
C GLY A 71 -1.32 3.55 8.00
N ALA A 72 -1.08 4.80 7.58
CA ALA A 72 0.16 5.53 7.82
C ALA A 72 0.42 5.77 9.33
N LYS A 73 -0.60 6.20 10.08
CA LYS A 73 -0.53 6.35 11.54
C LYS A 73 -0.31 5.03 12.25
N PHE A 74 -0.96 3.96 11.81
CA PHE A 74 -0.73 2.62 12.34
C PHE A 74 0.73 2.17 12.13
N ALA A 75 1.30 2.45 10.96
CA ALA A 75 2.72 2.20 10.70
C ALA A 75 3.62 3.00 11.66
N GLN A 76 3.27 4.26 11.94
CA GLN A 76 4.02 5.12 12.86
C GLN A 76 3.94 4.64 14.32
N GLU A 77 2.75 4.28 14.79
CA GLU A 77 2.53 3.72 16.14
C GLU A 77 3.29 2.41 16.34
N HIS A 78 3.51 1.66 15.27
CA HIS A 78 4.21 0.38 15.25
C HIS A 78 5.57 0.44 14.53
N ARG A 79 6.24 1.59 14.54
CA ARG A 79 7.54 1.82 13.86
C ARG A 79 8.60 0.76 14.16
N SER A 80 8.59 0.18 15.36
CA SER A 80 9.59 -0.82 15.81
C SER A 80 9.53 -2.16 15.08
N ILE A 81 8.43 -2.49 14.39
CA ILE A 81 8.30 -3.72 13.58
C ILE A 81 8.52 -3.48 12.08
N ILE A 82 8.88 -2.25 11.71
CA ILE A 82 9.10 -1.83 10.33
C ILE A 82 10.59 -1.61 10.13
N ASP A 83 11.20 -2.49 9.35
CA ASP A 83 12.63 -2.49 9.02
C ASP A 83 12.88 -1.58 7.81
N LEU A 84 12.64 -0.29 8.04
CA LEU A 84 12.94 0.80 7.11
C LEU A 84 13.77 1.85 7.85
N ASP A 85 14.69 2.51 7.15
CA ASP A 85 15.29 3.75 7.64
C ASP A 85 14.26 4.91 7.64
N ASP A 86 14.65 6.08 8.14
CA ASP A 86 13.72 7.21 8.30
C ASP A 86 13.26 7.77 6.95
N ASP A 87 14.14 7.87 5.95
CA ASP A 87 13.80 8.34 4.60
C ASP A 87 12.82 7.38 3.89
N GLN A 88 13.03 6.07 4.05
CA GLN A 88 12.14 5.03 3.55
C GLN A 88 10.79 5.06 4.28
N PHE A 89 10.81 5.27 5.59
CA PHE A 89 9.61 5.35 6.40
C PHE A 89 8.77 6.58 6.06
N GLU A 90 9.39 7.73 5.81
CA GLU A 90 8.69 8.93 5.34
C GLU A 90 7.99 8.69 3.98
N LYS A 91 8.65 8.00 3.04
CA LYS A 91 8.03 7.60 1.76
C LYS A 91 6.87 6.64 1.97
N LEU A 92 7.01 5.66 2.86
CA LEU A 92 5.93 4.72 3.22
C LEU A 92 4.72 5.48 3.78
N TYR A 93 4.96 6.35 4.75
CA TYR A 93 3.91 7.15 5.40
C TYR A 93 3.17 7.98 4.35
N PHE A 94 3.92 8.74 3.54
CA PHE A 94 3.36 9.58 2.50
C PHE A 94 2.58 8.77 1.47
N ALA A 95 3.13 7.65 1.00
CA ALA A 95 2.46 6.79 0.04
C ALA A 95 1.14 6.25 0.61
N CYS A 96 1.12 5.75 1.85
CA CYS A 96 -0.10 5.27 2.49
C CYS A 96 -1.14 6.40 2.64
N GLU A 97 -0.74 7.58 3.13
CA GLU A 97 -1.65 8.72 3.34
C GLU A 97 -2.32 9.18 2.02
N ASN A 98 -1.55 9.23 0.93
CA ASN A 98 -1.97 9.90 -0.31
C ASN A 98 -2.33 8.95 -1.47
N HIS A 99 -2.39 7.63 -1.26
CA HIS A 99 -2.53 6.68 -2.39
C HIS A 99 -3.85 6.77 -3.17
N THR A 100 -4.90 7.34 -2.57
CA THR A 100 -6.17 7.58 -3.25
C THR A 100 -6.19 8.85 -4.10
N GLU A 101 -5.22 9.74 -3.91
CA GLU A 101 -5.10 10.96 -4.70
C GLU A 101 -4.60 10.62 -6.10
N GLY A 102 -4.89 11.45 -7.11
CA GLY A 102 -4.53 11.17 -8.51
C GLY A 102 -3.19 11.75 -8.96
N GLU A 103 -2.49 12.48 -8.10
CA GLU A 103 -1.32 13.27 -8.50
C GLU A 103 -0.03 12.43 -8.45
N SER A 104 0.78 12.52 -9.51
CA SER A 104 2.12 11.95 -9.53
C SER A 104 3.07 12.77 -8.66
N THR A 105 4.02 12.11 -8.01
CA THR A 105 5.08 12.76 -7.24
C THR A 105 6.41 12.76 -8.01
N ALA A 106 7.42 13.48 -7.50
CA ALA A 106 8.79 13.39 -8.01
C ALA A 106 9.53 12.13 -7.53
N CYS A 107 8.90 11.26 -6.73
CA CYS A 107 9.51 10.07 -6.16
C CYS A 107 8.96 8.80 -6.82
N GLU A 108 9.81 8.13 -7.62
CA GLU A 108 9.44 6.90 -8.31
C GLU A 108 8.97 5.78 -7.37
N THR A 109 9.47 5.76 -6.13
CA THR A 109 9.02 4.78 -5.13
C THR A 109 7.56 4.99 -4.74
N ILE A 110 7.16 6.25 -4.51
CA ILE A 110 5.76 6.58 -4.18
C ILE A 110 4.87 6.30 -5.40
N ASN A 111 5.27 6.77 -6.59
CA ASN A 111 4.48 6.53 -7.81
C ASN A 111 4.30 5.03 -8.09
N THR A 112 5.34 4.22 -7.89
CA THR A 112 5.27 2.77 -8.05
C THR A 112 4.32 2.12 -7.03
N CYS A 113 4.27 2.61 -5.79
CA CYS A 113 3.31 2.12 -4.78
C CYS A 113 1.87 2.39 -5.21
N LEU A 114 1.58 3.62 -5.63
CA LEU A 114 0.27 4.05 -6.10
C LEU A 114 -0.18 3.26 -7.33
N ASP A 115 0.68 3.09 -8.32
CA ASP A 115 0.39 2.31 -9.53
C ASP A 115 0.16 0.82 -9.20
N ALA A 116 0.91 0.27 -8.25
CA ALA A 116 0.75 -1.12 -7.83
C ALA A 116 -0.65 -1.41 -7.28
N ASP A 117 -1.23 -0.49 -6.52
CA ASP A 117 -2.61 -0.56 -6.02
C ASP A 117 -3.64 -0.35 -7.15
N ARG A 118 -3.49 0.72 -7.94
CA ARG A 118 -4.39 1.05 -9.05
C ARG A 118 -4.48 -0.04 -10.10
N LEU A 119 -3.39 -0.77 -10.34
CA LEU A 119 -3.37 -1.92 -11.27
C LEU A 119 -4.26 -3.08 -10.80
N ASP A 120 -4.60 -3.17 -9.52
CA ASP A 120 -5.52 -4.19 -8.99
C ASP A 120 -6.98 -3.71 -8.94
N ILE A 121 -7.32 -2.54 -9.50
CA ILE A 121 -8.70 -1.99 -9.46
C ILE A 121 -9.72 -2.86 -10.22
N GLY A 122 -9.24 -3.72 -11.14
CA GLY A 122 -10.06 -4.73 -11.80
C GLY A 122 -10.79 -5.67 -10.83
N ARG A 123 -10.26 -5.86 -9.61
CA ARG A 123 -10.88 -6.70 -8.57
C ARG A 123 -12.29 -6.23 -8.18
N VAL A 124 -12.58 -4.93 -8.29
CA VAL A 124 -13.87 -4.30 -7.96
C VAL A 124 -14.68 -3.92 -9.21
N GLY A 125 -14.28 -4.42 -10.39
CA GLY A 125 -15.06 -4.27 -11.63
C GLY A 125 -14.78 -3.01 -12.45
N PHE A 126 -13.72 -2.26 -12.12
CA PHE A 126 -13.27 -1.13 -12.94
C PHE A 126 -12.19 -1.54 -13.95
N ILE A 127 -12.04 -0.75 -15.00
CA ILE A 127 -10.93 -0.89 -15.95
C ILE A 127 -9.84 0.12 -15.52
N VAL A 128 -8.59 -0.32 -15.54
CA VAL A 128 -7.44 0.58 -15.29
C VAL A 128 -7.45 1.71 -16.31
N ASP A 129 -7.42 2.95 -15.82
CA ASP A 129 -7.25 4.14 -16.65
C ASP A 129 -5.82 4.65 -16.51
N SER A 130 -5.09 4.68 -17.63
CA SER A 130 -3.69 5.12 -17.69
C SER A 130 -3.49 6.57 -17.25
N PHE A 131 -4.54 7.40 -17.26
CA PHE A 131 -4.46 8.77 -16.73
C PHE A 131 -4.03 8.80 -15.26
N TYR A 132 -4.38 7.76 -14.49
CA TYR A 132 -4.01 7.63 -13.08
C TYR A 132 -2.74 6.80 -12.87
N LEU A 133 -1.97 6.45 -13.90
CA LEU A 133 -0.68 5.77 -13.71
C LEU A 133 0.46 6.79 -13.79
N SER A 134 1.48 6.63 -12.95
CA SER A 134 2.47 7.68 -12.65
C SER A 134 3.94 7.23 -12.72
N SER A 135 4.20 5.93 -12.93
CA SER A 135 5.54 5.33 -12.98
C SER A 135 5.92 4.72 -14.33
#